data_AF-A0A2V9N4M9-F1
#
_entry.id   AF-A0A2V9N4M9-F1
#
_cell.length_a   1.000
_cell.length_b   1.000
_cell.length_c   1.000
_cell.angle_alpha   90.00
_cell.angle_beta   90.00
_cell.angle_gamma   90.00
#
_symmetry.space_group_name_H-M   'P 1'
#
loop_
_entity.id
_entity.type
_entity.pdbx_description
1 polymer ?
#
loop_
_entity_poly.entity_id
_entity_poly.type
_entity_poly.pdbx_seq_one_letter_code
_entity_poly.pdbx_strand_id
1 'polypeptide(L)'
;NKNSNYRTSLYLSLQMALREIVGGEKIEPLLDNRASVSTKLMELTSKKATEFGLTLISADVKDIMFPGELKRVFAQVVKAQKEGQAALERARGETAALRNLANAARTMDENPSLLQLRALQTLADSSCNTLVLGLPNSAVRLPKRGERTTLPTTKPEEE
;
A
#
# COMPACT_ATOMS: atom_id res chain seq x y z
N ASN A 1 11.37 -56.60 10.47
CA ASN A 1 12.40 -55.54 10.64
C ASN A 1 12.94 -54.93 9.34
N LYS A 2 12.39 -55.22 8.14
CA LYS A 2 12.84 -54.63 6.86
C LYS A 2 12.12 -53.30 6.51
N ASN A 3 10.91 -53.09 7.05
CA ASN A 3 10.11 -51.87 6.85
C ASN A 3 10.69 -50.62 7.53
N SER A 4 11.45 -50.79 8.62
CA SER A 4 12.08 -49.67 9.32
C SER A 4 13.19 -49.03 8.48
N ASN A 5 13.96 -49.84 7.77
CA ASN A 5 15.18 -49.37 7.11
C ASN A 5 14.88 -48.40 5.95
N TYR A 6 13.91 -48.67 5.07
CA TYR A 6 13.63 -47.72 3.99
C TYR A 6 12.95 -46.43 4.49
N ARG A 7 12.10 -46.51 5.52
CA ARG A 7 11.48 -45.31 6.11
C ARG A 7 12.54 -44.42 6.74
N THR A 8 13.47 -45.01 7.48
CA THR A 8 14.58 -44.28 8.11
C THR A 8 15.54 -43.73 7.06
N SER A 9 15.88 -44.49 6.03
CA SER A 9 16.71 -44.01 4.91
C SER A 9 16.06 -42.88 4.14
N LEU A 10 14.75 -42.94 3.88
CA LEU A 10 13.99 -41.87 3.25
C LEU A 10 13.92 -40.63 4.15
N TYR A 11 13.71 -40.82 5.45
CA TYR A 11 13.70 -39.70 6.40
C TYR A 11 15.07 -39.00 6.44
N LEU A 12 16.16 -39.76 6.48
CA LEU A 12 17.51 -39.21 6.47
C LEU A 12 17.83 -38.50 5.15
N SER A 13 17.40 -39.05 4.01
CA SER A 13 17.63 -38.42 2.70
C SER A 13 16.88 -37.09 2.57
N LEU A 14 15.64 -37.02 3.05
CA LEU A 14 14.87 -35.77 3.16
C LEU A 14 15.55 -34.77 4.09
N GLN A 15 16.02 -35.21 5.26
CA GLN A 15 16.69 -34.34 6.22
C GLN A 15 17.98 -33.74 5.65
N MET A 16 18.77 -34.54 4.92
CA MET A 16 20.00 -34.07 4.27
C MET A 16 19.70 -33.11 3.11
N ALA A 17 18.69 -33.40 2.28
CA ALA A 17 18.25 -32.50 1.22
C ALA A 17 17.75 -31.16 1.77
N LEU A 18 16.95 -31.18 2.85
CA LEU A 18 16.49 -29.97 3.51
C LEU A 18 17.64 -29.16 4.11
N ARG A 19 18.62 -29.83 4.72
CA ARG A 19 19.83 -29.16 5.24
C ARG A 19 20.64 -28.49 4.12
N GLU A 20 20.79 -29.14 2.98
CA GLU A 20 21.49 -28.59 1.82
C GLU A 20 20.81 -27.31 1.31
N ILE A 21 19.47 -27.33 1.20
CA ILE A 21 18.68 -26.17 0.78
C ILE A 21 18.81 -25.01 1.79
N VAL A 22 18.69 -25.30 3.10
CA VAL A 22 18.78 -24.28 4.15
C VAL A 22 20.20 -23.72 4.30
N GLY A 23 21.23 -24.53 4.02
CA GLY A 23 22.63 -24.10 4.10
C GLY A 23 23.10 -23.28 2.90
N GLY A 24 22.48 -23.46 1.73
CA GLY A 24 22.86 -22.76 0.49
C GLY A 24 22.19 -21.41 0.27
N GLU A 25 21.05 -21.14 0.93
CA GLU A 25 20.29 -19.90 0.77
C GLU A 25 20.28 -19.02 2.02
N LYS A 26 20.06 -17.72 1.82
CA LYS A 26 19.80 -16.79 2.92
C LYS A 26 18.45 -17.09 3.56
N ILE A 27 18.27 -16.67 4.81
CA ILE A 27 17.06 -16.96 5.58
C ILE A 27 15.83 -16.22 5.02
N GLU A 28 15.98 -15.02 4.47
CA GLU A 28 14.86 -14.23 3.96
C GLU A 28 14.08 -14.93 2.84
N PRO A 29 14.71 -15.41 1.74
CA PRO A 29 13.98 -16.10 0.67
C PRO A 29 13.34 -17.42 1.13
N LEU A 30 13.92 -18.10 2.13
CA LEU A 30 13.32 -19.29 2.74
C LEU A 30 12.00 -18.95 3.48
N LEU A 31 11.89 -17.75 4.05
CA LEU A 31 10.69 -17.28 4.74
C LEU A 31 9.63 -16.77 3.76
N ASP A 32 10.05 -16.04 2.73
CA ASP A 32 9.14 -15.40 1.77
C ASP A 32 8.54 -16.41 0.76
N ASN A 33 9.32 -17.40 0.30
CA ASN A 33 8.93 -18.28 -0.81
C ASN A 33 8.94 -19.77 -0.43
N ARG A 34 8.03 -20.20 0.45
CA ARG A 34 7.92 -21.61 0.86
C ARG A 34 7.66 -22.59 -0.30
N ALA A 35 6.95 -22.13 -1.33
CA ALA A 35 6.65 -22.96 -2.51
C ALA A 35 7.93 -23.30 -3.29
N SER A 36 8.87 -22.36 -3.43
CA SER A 36 10.12 -22.62 -4.17
C SER A 36 11.00 -23.64 -3.42
N VAL A 37 11.04 -23.56 -2.10
CA VAL A 37 11.72 -24.52 -1.22
C VAL A 37 11.12 -25.92 -1.36
N SER A 38 9.80 -26.00 -1.38
CA SER A 38 9.07 -27.28 -1.49
C SER A 38 9.31 -27.94 -2.86
N THR A 39 9.31 -27.16 -3.95
CA THR A 39 9.67 -27.65 -5.29
C THR A 39 11.11 -28.17 -5.36
N LYS A 40 12.07 -27.43 -4.80
CA LYS A 40 13.48 -27.85 -4.74
C LYS A 40 13.67 -29.12 -3.91
N LEU A 41 12.98 -29.21 -2.78
CA LEU A 41 12.99 -30.39 -1.91
C LEU A 41 12.43 -31.61 -2.63
N MET A 42 11.33 -31.43 -3.38
CA MET A 42 10.72 -32.47 -4.20
C MET A 42 11.69 -32.95 -5.29
N GLU A 43 12.37 -32.03 -5.99
CA GLU A 43 13.30 -32.40 -7.06
C GLU A 43 14.51 -33.22 -6.53
N LEU A 44 15.11 -32.79 -5.42
CA LEU A 44 16.24 -33.49 -4.81
C LEU A 44 15.84 -34.85 -4.24
N THR A 45 14.65 -34.93 -3.62
CA THR A 45 14.20 -36.17 -2.96
C THR A 45 13.59 -37.16 -3.94
N SER A 46 12.90 -36.71 -4.99
CA SER A 46 12.26 -37.57 -6.00
C SER A 46 13.27 -38.52 -6.67
N LYS A 47 14.46 -38.02 -7.00
CA LYS A 47 15.57 -38.82 -7.56
C LYS A 47 15.95 -39.96 -6.61
N LYS A 48 16.20 -39.65 -5.34
CA LYS A 48 16.56 -40.62 -4.29
C LYS A 48 15.41 -41.56 -3.94
N ALA A 49 14.16 -41.10 -3.95
CA ALA A 49 12.99 -41.92 -3.65
C ALA A 49 12.77 -43.00 -4.71
N THR A 50 13.02 -42.67 -5.99
CA THR A 50 12.92 -43.60 -7.11
C THR A 50 13.95 -44.73 -7.01
N GLU A 51 15.17 -44.44 -6.50
CA GLU A 51 16.20 -45.46 -6.24
C GLU A 51 15.74 -46.51 -5.20
N PHE A 52 14.87 -46.12 -4.27
CA PHE A 52 14.26 -47.03 -3.29
C PHE A 52 12.96 -47.69 -3.77
N GLY A 53 12.51 -47.41 -5.00
CA GLY A 53 11.24 -47.90 -5.55
C GLY A 53 10.00 -47.22 -4.96
N LEU A 54 10.14 -45.98 -4.47
CA LEU A 54 9.07 -45.20 -3.86
C LEU A 54 8.72 -43.98 -4.71
N THR A 55 7.43 -43.71 -4.87
CA THR A 55 6.93 -42.50 -5.52
C THR A 55 6.56 -41.45 -4.47
N LEU A 56 7.20 -40.29 -4.53
CA LEU A 56 6.84 -39.16 -3.68
C LEU A 56 5.64 -38.41 -4.29
N ILE A 57 4.60 -38.15 -3.48
CA ILE A 57 3.39 -37.42 -3.91
C ILE A 57 3.53 -35.93 -3.62
N SER A 58 3.95 -35.56 -2.41
CA SER A 58 4.21 -34.19 -2.00
C SER A 58 5.26 -34.13 -0.88
N ALA A 59 5.99 -33.02 -0.81
CA ALA A 59 6.94 -32.70 0.26
C ALA A 59 6.92 -31.20 0.53
N ASP A 60 6.38 -30.81 1.68
CA ASP A 60 6.21 -29.41 2.07
C ASP A 60 6.93 -29.11 3.40
N VAL A 61 7.41 -27.87 3.53
CA VAL A 61 8.03 -27.37 4.76
C VAL A 61 6.97 -26.74 5.65
N LYS A 62 6.71 -27.36 6.80
CA LYS A 62 5.71 -26.89 7.77
C LYS A 62 6.18 -25.66 8.56
N ASP A 63 7.08 -25.84 9.52
CA ASP A 63 7.51 -24.77 10.43
C ASP A 63 9.03 -24.70 10.54
N ILE A 64 9.57 -23.47 10.54
CA ILE A 64 10.97 -23.18 10.79
C ILE A 64 11.05 -22.55 12.18
N MET A 65 11.66 -23.27 13.13
CA MET A 65 11.84 -22.80 14.50
C MET A 65 13.26 -22.28 14.69
N PHE A 66 13.37 -21.03 15.14
CA PHE A 66 14.64 -20.42 15.49
C PHE A 66 14.93 -20.59 16.98
N PRO A 67 16.20 -20.89 17.36
CA PRO A 67 16.66 -20.71 18.73
C PRO A 67 16.34 -19.30 19.25
N GLY A 68 16.02 -19.18 20.55
CA GLY A 68 15.50 -17.94 21.14
C GLY A 68 16.40 -16.72 20.93
N GLU A 69 17.73 -16.89 21.03
CA GLU A 69 18.70 -15.81 20.81
C GLU A 69 18.70 -15.31 19.36
N LEU A 70 18.74 -16.24 18.39
CA LEU A 70 18.71 -15.91 16.96
C LEU A 70 17.42 -15.18 16.57
N LYS A 71 16.28 -15.60 17.12
CA LYS A 71 15.00 -14.91 16.89
C LYS A 71 15.04 -13.45 17.33
N ARG A 72 15.68 -13.15 18.46
CA ARG A 72 15.80 -11.78 18.98
C ARG A 72 16.69 -10.92 18.09
N VAL A 73 17.85 -11.43 17.69
CA VAL A 73 18.79 -10.73 16.81
C VAL A 73 18.15 -10.48 15.43
N PHE A 74 17.52 -11.50 14.85
CA PHE A 74 16.84 -11.36 13.56
C PHE A 74 15.72 -10.32 13.62
N ALA A 75 14.89 -10.36 14.67
CA ALA A 75 13.84 -9.35 14.86
C ALA A 75 14.41 -7.93 14.97
N GLN A 76 15.55 -7.75 15.64
CA GLN A 76 16.22 -6.46 15.73
C GLN A 76 16.75 -5.97 14.37
N VAL A 77 17.36 -6.87 13.59
CA VAL A 77 17.86 -6.56 12.24
C VAL A 77 16.71 -6.16 11.31
N VAL A 78 15.64 -6.97 11.28
CA VAL A 78 14.45 -6.69 10.46
C VAL A 78 13.80 -5.38 10.87
N LYS A 79 13.71 -5.11 12.19
CA LYS A 79 13.17 -3.84 12.70
C LYS A 79 14.00 -2.65 12.22
N ALA A 80 15.32 -2.69 12.38
CA ALA A 80 16.21 -1.61 11.95
C ALA A 80 16.13 -1.38 10.43
N GLN A 81 16.06 -2.45 9.64
CA GLN A 81 15.92 -2.35 8.18
C GLN A 81 14.59 -1.68 7.79
N LYS A 82 13.49 -2.06 8.43
CA LYS A 82 12.16 -1.48 8.18
C LYS A 82 12.09 -0.02 8.62
N GLU A 83 12.66 0.31 9.76
CA GLU A 83 12.77 1.70 10.24
C GLU A 83 13.61 2.56 9.28
N GLY A 84 14.74 2.04 8.81
CA GLY A 84 15.57 2.72 7.82
C GLY A 84 14.84 2.93 6.49
N GLN A 85 14.13 1.92 6.00
CA GLN A 85 13.32 2.03 4.78
C GLN A 85 12.20 3.08 4.94
N ALA A 86 11.48 3.04 6.06
CA ALA A 86 10.43 4.00 6.36
C ALA A 86 10.97 5.45 6.47
N ALA A 87 12.13 5.63 7.10
CA ALA A 87 12.78 6.94 7.18
C ALA A 87 13.17 7.48 5.80
N LEU A 88 13.66 6.61 4.93
CA LEU A 88 14.06 6.96 3.57
C LEU A 88 12.84 7.35 2.71
N GLU A 89 11.75 6.58 2.79
CA GLU A 89 10.49 6.91 2.12
C GLU A 89 9.90 8.22 2.65
N ARG A 90 9.98 8.46 3.96
CA ARG A 90 9.55 9.72 4.57
C ARG A 90 10.34 10.91 4.04
N ALA A 91 11.66 10.83 4.03
CA ALA A 91 12.52 11.90 3.51
C ALA A 91 12.24 12.20 2.02
N ARG A 92 11.99 11.16 1.22
CA ARG A 92 11.57 11.32 -0.19
C ARG A 92 10.21 11.99 -0.31
N GLY A 93 9.25 11.58 0.51
CA GLY A 93 7.91 12.19 0.56
C GLY A 93 7.95 13.65 0.97
N GLU A 94 8.72 13.99 2.01
CA GLU A 94 8.91 15.36 2.48
C GLU A 94 9.55 16.24 1.40
N THR A 95 10.58 15.74 0.72
CA THR A 95 11.23 16.49 -0.38
C THR A 95 10.26 16.71 -1.54
N ALA A 96 9.45 15.71 -1.90
CA ALA A 96 8.45 15.85 -2.95
C ALA A 96 7.37 16.87 -2.57
N ALA A 97 6.89 16.83 -1.33
CA ALA A 97 5.90 17.78 -0.82
C ALA A 97 6.45 19.22 -0.82
N LEU A 98 7.68 19.43 -0.35
CA LEU A 98 8.32 20.75 -0.35
C LEU A 98 8.52 21.31 -1.77
N ARG A 99 8.91 20.47 -2.73
CA ARG A 99 9.00 20.88 -4.15
C ARG A 99 7.64 21.30 -4.71
N ASN A 100 6.59 20.54 -4.41
CA ASN A 100 5.23 20.88 -4.86
C ASN A 100 4.76 22.19 -4.24
N LEU A 101 5.02 22.41 -2.94
CA LEU A 101 4.70 23.66 -2.27
C LEU A 101 5.48 24.85 -2.85
N ALA A 102 6.77 24.69 -3.12
CA ALA A 102 7.59 25.74 -3.73
C ALA A 102 7.09 26.11 -5.14
N ASN A 103 6.68 25.13 -5.94
CA ASN A 103 6.08 25.36 -7.24
C ASN A 103 4.73 26.09 -7.12
N ALA A 104 3.87 25.65 -6.20
CA ALA A 104 2.59 26.30 -5.94
C ALA A 104 2.78 27.77 -5.49
N ALA A 105 3.75 28.03 -4.61
CA ALA A 105 4.09 29.38 -4.17
C ALA A 105 4.52 30.27 -5.33
N ARG A 106 5.38 29.78 -6.24
CA ARG A 106 5.78 30.52 -7.46
C ARG A 106 4.57 30.86 -8.34
N THR A 107 3.69 29.90 -8.59
CA THR A 107 2.48 30.15 -9.40
C THR A 107 1.52 31.15 -8.74
N MET A 108 1.47 31.17 -7.40
CA MET A 108 0.70 32.16 -6.63
C MET A 108 1.33 33.56 -6.69
N ASP A 109 2.65 33.67 -6.60
CA ASP A 109 3.37 34.95 -6.73
C ASP A 109 3.22 35.54 -8.14
N GLU A 110 3.22 34.69 -9.17
CA GLU A 110 2.99 35.11 -10.57
C GLU A 110 1.57 35.63 -10.81
N ASN A 111 0.57 35.18 -10.03
CA ASN A 111 -0.84 35.51 -10.23
C ASN A 111 -1.53 35.96 -8.93
N PRO A 112 -1.56 37.27 -8.61
CA PRO A 112 -2.12 37.77 -7.35
C PRO A 112 -3.64 37.49 -7.18
N SER A 113 -4.36 37.26 -8.28
CA SER A 113 -5.78 36.86 -8.26
C SER A 113 -6.00 35.44 -7.71
N LEU A 114 -5.05 34.52 -7.88
CA LEU A 114 -5.12 33.17 -7.30
C LEU A 114 -5.02 33.20 -5.78
N LEU A 115 -4.23 34.12 -5.23
CA LEU A 115 -4.07 34.27 -3.78
C LEU A 115 -5.37 34.77 -3.13
N GLN A 116 -6.08 35.69 -3.79
CA GLN A 116 -7.41 36.15 -3.35
C GLN A 116 -8.46 35.01 -3.41
N LEU A 117 -8.48 34.23 -4.50
CA LEU A 117 -9.37 33.07 -4.61
C LEU A 117 -9.06 32.01 -3.55
N ARG A 118 -7.77 31.71 -3.30
CA ARG A 118 -7.34 30.78 -2.25
C ARG A 118 -7.79 31.27 -0.87
N ALA A 119 -7.64 32.56 -0.58
CA ALA A 119 -8.10 33.15 0.68
C ALA A 119 -9.63 33.03 0.84
N LEU A 120 -10.41 33.30 -0.22
CA LEU A 120 -11.86 33.09 -0.20
C LEU A 120 -12.23 31.61 -0.02
N GLN A 121 -11.51 30.69 -0.65
CA GLN A 121 -11.76 29.26 -0.53
C GLN A 121 -11.44 28.72 0.87
N THR A 122 -10.33 29.14 1.48
CA THR A 122 -10.00 28.76 2.88
C THR A 122 -11.01 29.33 3.87
N LEU A 123 -11.54 30.52 3.60
CA LEU A 123 -12.60 31.13 4.40
C LEU A 123 -13.95 30.43 4.19
N ALA A 124 -14.24 29.96 2.97
CA ALA A 124 -15.45 29.19 2.66
C ALA A 124 -15.43 27.77 3.27
N ASP A 125 -14.27 27.12 3.31
CA ASP A 125 -14.08 25.82 3.97
C ASP A 125 -14.16 25.94 5.51
N SER A 126 -13.94 27.14 6.06
CA SER A 126 -14.09 27.44 7.49
C SER A 126 -15.57 27.68 7.83
N SER A 127 -16.28 26.64 8.25
CA SER A 127 -17.74 26.56 8.39
C SER A 127 -18.43 27.49 9.42
N CYS A 128 -17.76 28.51 9.98
CA CYS A 128 -18.27 29.27 11.14
C CYS A 128 -18.37 30.79 10.98
N ASN A 129 -17.99 31.39 9.83
CA ASN A 129 -17.93 32.86 9.72
C ASN A 129 -18.97 33.43 8.73
N THR A 130 -19.88 34.28 9.22
CA THR A 130 -20.73 35.14 8.37
C THR A 130 -19.93 36.36 7.94
N LEU A 131 -19.60 36.47 6.65
CA LEU A 131 -18.79 37.56 6.10
C LEU A 131 -19.65 38.51 5.24
N VAL A 132 -19.68 39.80 5.59
CA VAL A 132 -20.34 40.85 4.78
C VAL A 132 -19.29 41.46 3.85
N LEU A 133 -19.29 41.06 2.58
CA LEU A 133 -18.43 41.67 1.55
C LEU A 133 -19.04 43.00 1.09
N GLY A 134 -18.38 44.11 1.42
CA GLY A 134 -18.66 45.40 0.80
C GLY A 134 -18.12 45.43 -0.63
N LEU A 135 -18.93 45.04 -1.61
CA LEU A 135 -18.60 45.22 -3.02
C LEU A 135 -18.71 46.72 -3.38
N PRO A 136 -17.77 47.29 -4.17
CA PRO A 136 -18.00 48.59 -4.78
C PRO A 136 -19.26 48.51 -5.65
N ASN A 137 -20.12 49.53 -5.52
CA ASN A 137 -21.53 49.61 -5.96
C ASN A 137 -21.85 49.39 -7.45
N SER A 138 -20.95 48.84 -8.28
CA SER A 138 -21.09 48.88 -9.74
C SER A 138 -21.40 47.56 -10.45
N ALA A 139 -21.42 46.39 -9.80
CA ALA A 139 -21.46 45.12 -10.56
C ALA A 139 -22.62 44.14 -10.29
N VAL A 140 -23.48 44.34 -9.28
CA VAL A 140 -24.56 43.38 -9.00
C VAL A 140 -25.92 44.07 -8.92
N ARG A 141 -26.70 43.99 -10.00
CA ARG A 141 -28.14 44.29 -9.98
C ARG A 141 -28.85 43.08 -9.35
N LEU A 142 -29.21 43.18 -8.08
CA LEU A 142 -30.09 42.20 -7.44
C LEU A 142 -31.49 42.29 -8.08
N PRO A 143 -32.12 41.17 -8.49
CA PRO A 143 -33.52 41.20 -8.90
C PRO A 143 -34.38 41.54 -7.67
N LYS A 144 -35.10 42.68 -7.75
CA LYS A 144 -36.07 43.09 -6.73
C LYS A 144 -37.15 42.01 -6.61
N ARG A 145 -37.19 41.35 -5.45
CA ARG A 145 -38.27 40.44 -5.07
C ARG A 145 -39.51 41.26 -4.75
N GLY A 146 -40.57 41.09 -5.54
CA GLY A 146 -41.93 41.43 -5.15
C GLY A 146 -42.68 42.32 -6.14
N GLU A 147 -43.09 41.75 -7.28
CA GLU A 147 -44.36 42.14 -7.90
C GLU A 147 -45.16 40.85 -8.17
N ARG A 148 -46.29 40.75 -7.48
CA ARG A 148 -47.27 39.66 -7.65
C ARG A 148 -47.83 39.76 -9.06
N THR A 149 -47.64 38.72 -9.86
CA THR A 149 -48.35 38.52 -11.11
C THR A 149 -49.86 38.45 -10.81
N THR A 150 -50.59 39.53 -11.03
CA THR A 150 -52.03 39.47 -11.23
C THR A 150 -52.27 39.09 -12.69
N LEU A 151 -52.75 37.88 -12.92
CA LEU A 151 -53.33 37.49 -14.21
C LEU A 151 -54.63 38.26 -14.44
N PRO A 152 -54.83 38.91 -15.58
CA PRO A 152 -56.16 39.18 -16.11
C PRO A 152 -56.42 38.27 -17.31
N THR A 153 -57.30 37.30 -17.07
CA THR A 153 -58.39 36.89 -17.97
C THR A 153 -58.20 37.10 -19.47
N THR A 154 -57.88 36.03 -20.20
CA THR A 154 -58.32 35.89 -21.59
C THR A 154 -59.76 35.37 -21.59
N LYS A 155 -60.69 36.20 -22.06
CA LYS A 155 -61.95 35.72 -22.64
C LYS A 155 -61.94 35.99 -24.15
N PRO A 156 -62.63 35.14 -24.92
CA PRO A 156 -62.36 34.84 -26.32
C PRO A 156 -63.13 35.77 -27.27
N GLU A 157 -62.68 35.84 -28.53
CA GLU A 157 -63.45 36.11 -29.77
C GLU A 157 -62.41 36.33 -30.89
N GLU A 158 -62.32 35.43 -31.87
CA GLU A 158 -63.06 35.45 -33.16
C GLU A 158 -62.53 36.52 -34.13
N GLU A 159 -61.71 36.10 -35.08
CA GLU A 159 -61.93 36.16 -36.55
C GLU A 159 -60.77 35.46 -37.29
#